data_AF-X8DSA6-F1
#
_entry.id   AF-X8DSA6-F1
#
_cell.length_a   1.000
_cell.length_b   1.000
_cell.length_c   1.000
_cell.angle_alpha   90.00
_cell.angle_beta   90.00
_cell.angle_gamma   90.00
#
_symmetry.space_group_name_H-M   'P 1'
#
loop_
_entity.id
_entity.type
_entity.pdbx_description
1 polymer ?
#
loop_
_entity_poly.entity_id
_entity_poly.type
_entity_poly.pdbx_seq_one_letter_code
_entity_poly.pdbx_strand_id
1 'polypeptide(L)'
;MTGPLVVGRVAQITELTEFKKPIRFCLVDVGEAEPREIVCGASNFAVDDLVVVALPGVTLPGDFTIATRKTYGHTSDGMICSTSELGLGVESSGSPGILVLPPETAAPGADAIAVVGLDDAIYDLSITPDRGYCLSVRGLARDLACAYDLNFVDPLPYSLFRRQGRRYPYISTPEPE
;
A
#
# COMPACT_ATOMS: atom_id res chain seq x y z
N MET A 1 11.95 -0.99 -6.32
CA MET A 1 11.02 -1.23 -7.44
C MET A 1 11.09 -0.02 -8.35
N THR A 2 11.11 -0.20 -9.66
CA THR A 2 11.37 0.90 -10.60
C THR A 2 10.46 0.74 -11.82
N GLY A 3 9.81 1.84 -12.23
CA GLY A 3 8.94 1.87 -13.41
C GLY A 3 7.46 2.10 -13.09
N PRO A 4 6.58 2.02 -14.10
CA PRO A 4 5.18 2.44 -13.99
C PRO A 4 4.31 1.40 -13.25
N LEU A 5 3.90 1.74 -12.03
CA LEU A 5 2.88 1.01 -11.26
C LEU A 5 1.70 1.95 -11.02
N VAL A 6 0.50 1.55 -11.46
CA VAL A 6 -0.68 2.43 -11.45
C VAL A 6 -1.90 1.74 -10.84
N VAL A 7 -2.85 2.54 -10.38
CA VAL A 7 -4.18 2.04 -10.02
C VAL A 7 -5.00 1.86 -11.28
N GLY A 8 -5.63 0.70 -11.44
CA GLY A 8 -6.54 0.41 -12.54
C GLY A 8 -7.91 0.01 -12.04
N ARG A 9 -8.96 0.27 -12.84
CA ARG A 9 -10.32 -0.22 -12.61
C ARG A 9 -10.65 -1.32 -13.59
N VAL A 10 -11.17 -2.44 -13.08
CA VAL A 10 -11.54 -3.58 -13.93
C VAL A 10 -12.84 -3.27 -14.66
N ALA A 11 -12.77 -3.03 -15.97
CA ALA A 11 -13.93 -2.66 -16.80
C ALA A 11 -14.71 -3.90 -17.28
N GLN A 12 -14.01 -5.00 -17.58
CA GLN A 12 -14.64 -6.23 -18.06
C GLN A 12 -13.80 -7.45 -17.66
N ILE A 13 -14.47 -8.57 -17.37
CA ILE A 13 -13.85 -9.87 -17.11
C ILE A 13 -14.49 -10.91 -18.03
N THR A 14 -13.66 -11.68 -18.73
CA THR A 14 -14.07 -12.84 -19.53
C THR A 14 -13.34 -14.08 -19.00
N GLU A 15 -14.08 -15.09 -18.55
CA GLU A 15 -13.48 -16.34 -18.06
C GLU A 15 -13.17 -17.31 -19.21
N LEU A 16 -11.93 -17.79 -19.26
CA LEU A 16 -11.45 -18.80 -20.20
C LEU A 16 -11.49 -20.16 -19.50
N THR A 17 -12.48 -20.98 -19.83
CA THR A 17 -12.72 -22.30 -19.22
C THR A 17 -12.00 -23.45 -19.92
N GLU A 18 -11.25 -23.15 -20.98
CA GLU A 18 -10.54 -24.14 -21.82
C GLU A 18 -9.29 -24.74 -21.15
N PHE A 19 -8.88 -24.23 -19.98
CA PHE A 19 -7.65 -24.59 -19.30
C PHE A 19 -7.89 -25.29 -17.96
N LYS A 20 -6.88 -26.03 -17.47
CA LYS A 20 -6.94 -26.79 -16.19
C LYS A 20 -7.19 -25.91 -14.95
N LYS A 21 -6.87 -24.62 -15.03
CA LYS A 21 -7.16 -23.60 -14.00
C LYS A 21 -7.97 -22.48 -14.66
N PRO A 22 -8.95 -21.89 -13.97
CA PRO A 22 -9.70 -20.76 -14.51
C PRO A 22 -8.75 -19.58 -14.75
N ILE A 23 -8.68 -19.12 -15.99
CA ILE A 23 -7.92 -17.92 -16.38
C ILE A 23 -8.94 -16.85 -16.77
N ARG A 24 -8.68 -15.61 -16.42
CA ARG A 24 -9.52 -14.45 -16.71
C ARG A 24 -8.81 -13.50 -17.66
N PHE A 25 -9.48 -13.16 -18.74
CA PHE A 25 -9.09 -12.07 -19.63
C PHE A 25 -9.83 -10.81 -19.19
N CYS A 26 -9.07 -9.79 -18.77
CA CYS A 26 -9.62 -8.58 -18.18
C CYS A 26 -9.30 -7.37 -19.06
N LEU A 27 -10.26 -6.46 -19.20
CA LEU A 27 -10.02 -5.11 -19.68
C LEU A 27 -9.91 -4.20 -18.45
N VAL A 28 -8.79 -3.52 -18.32
CA VAL A 28 -8.49 -2.67 -17.15
C VAL A 28 -8.27 -1.24 -17.61
N ASP A 29 -9.10 -0.34 -17.10
CA ASP A 29 -8.95 1.10 -17.28
C ASP A 29 -7.81 1.59 -16.37
N VAL A 30 -6.74 2.09 -16.98
CA VAL A 30 -5.55 2.63 -16.30
C VAL A 30 -5.42 4.15 -16.49
N GLY A 31 -6.53 4.83 -16.80
CA GLY A 31 -6.53 6.28 -17.06
C GLY A 31 -6.01 6.68 -18.45
N GLU A 32 -5.89 5.71 -19.37
CA GLU A 32 -5.53 5.91 -20.76
C GLU A 32 -6.78 5.98 -21.67
N ALA A 33 -6.59 6.30 -22.96
CA ALA A 33 -7.71 6.43 -23.91
C ALA A 33 -8.43 5.09 -24.18
N GLU A 34 -7.69 3.98 -24.16
CA GLU A 34 -8.22 2.63 -24.31
C GLU A 34 -7.84 1.78 -23.10
N PRO A 35 -8.75 0.91 -22.61
CA PRO A 35 -8.44 -0.01 -21.53
C PRO A 35 -7.40 -1.03 -21.99
N ARG A 36 -6.51 -1.44 -21.08
CA ARG A 36 -5.49 -2.44 -21.39
C ARG A 36 -6.01 -3.85 -21.21
N GLU A 37 -5.54 -4.72 -22.10
CA GLU A 37 -5.81 -6.16 -22.06
C GLU A 37 -4.86 -6.83 -21.06
N ILE A 38 -5.37 -7.45 -20.01
CA ILE A 38 -4.56 -8.10 -18.98
C ILE A 38 -5.11 -9.48 -18.66
N VAL A 39 -4.25 -10.49 -18.70
CA VAL A 39 -4.61 -11.86 -18.34
C VAL A 39 -4.26 -12.11 -16.87
N CYS A 40 -5.25 -12.49 -16.07
CA CYS A 40 -5.08 -12.77 -14.64
C CYS A 40 -5.61 -14.17 -14.30
N GLY A 41 -4.94 -14.88 -13.40
CA GLY A 41 -5.39 -16.18 -12.90
C GLY A 41 -6.16 -16.13 -11.58
N ALA A 42 -6.27 -14.96 -10.96
CA ALA A 42 -6.91 -14.80 -9.67
C ALA A 42 -8.42 -14.58 -9.81
N SER A 43 -9.18 -15.05 -8.83
CA SER A 43 -10.65 -14.97 -8.84
C SER A 43 -11.24 -14.03 -7.78
N ASN A 44 -10.39 -13.36 -6.99
CA ASN A 44 -10.78 -12.60 -5.80
C ASN A 44 -11.22 -11.15 -6.07
N PHE A 45 -11.40 -10.77 -7.33
CA PHE A 45 -11.86 -9.44 -7.76
C PHE A 45 -13.00 -9.57 -8.79
N ALA A 46 -13.77 -8.50 -8.93
CA ALA A 46 -14.92 -8.37 -9.79
C ALA A 46 -14.79 -7.16 -10.74
N VAL A 47 -15.79 -6.98 -11.61
CA VAL A 47 -15.93 -5.76 -12.42
C VAL A 47 -16.16 -4.57 -11.50
N ASP A 48 -15.64 -3.40 -11.89
CA ASP A 48 -15.60 -2.13 -11.15
C ASP A 48 -14.63 -2.07 -9.95
N ASP A 49 -13.97 -3.17 -9.60
CA ASP A 49 -12.95 -3.16 -8.55
C ASP A 49 -11.71 -2.34 -8.96
N LEU A 50 -11.13 -1.63 -7.98
CA LEU A 50 -9.83 -0.97 -8.10
C LEU A 50 -8.73 -1.96 -7.74
N VAL A 51 -7.74 -2.09 -8.62
CA VAL A 51 -6.62 -3.01 -8.49
C VAL A 51 -5.30 -2.32 -8.79
N VAL A 52 -4.19 -2.89 -8.32
CA VAL A 52 -2.86 -2.41 -8.66
C VAL A 52 -2.36 -3.09 -9.93
N VAL A 53 -1.95 -2.28 -10.90
CA VAL A 53 -1.52 -2.72 -12.24
C VAL A 53 -0.07 -2.35 -12.49
N ALA A 54 0.74 -3.36 -12.76
CA ALA A 54 2.10 -3.24 -13.23
C ALA A 54 2.10 -3.15 -14.76
N LEU A 55 2.48 -1.98 -15.28
CA LEU A 55 2.56 -1.72 -16.72
C LEU A 55 3.91 -2.22 -17.29
N PRO A 56 4.00 -2.51 -18.60
CA PRO A 56 5.26 -2.89 -19.22
C PRO A 56 6.39 -1.91 -18.92
N GLY A 57 7.56 -2.43 -18.54
CA GLY A 57 8.72 -1.65 -18.15
C GLY A 57 8.90 -1.47 -16.64
N VAL A 58 7.95 -1.90 -15.80
CA VAL A 58 8.17 -1.96 -14.34
C VAL A 58 8.93 -3.22 -13.94
N THR A 59 9.87 -3.07 -13.01
CA THR A 59 10.60 -4.17 -12.38
C THR A 59 10.13 -4.33 -10.94
N LEU A 60 9.40 -5.42 -10.69
CA LEU A 60 8.90 -5.84 -9.38
C LEU A 60 10.02 -6.41 -8.50
N PRO A 61 9.84 -6.48 -7.17
CA PRO A 61 10.76 -7.17 -6.27
C PRO A 61 11.12 -8.59 -6.76
N GLY A 62 12.40 -8.94 -6.66
CA GLY A 62 12.92 -10.22 -7.18
C GLY A 62 13.35 -10.17 -8.66
N ASP A 63 13.71 -8.97 -9.16
CA ASP A 63 14.20 -8.73 -10.54
C ASP A 63 13.22 -9.17 -11.64
N PHE A 64 11.93 -9.12 -11.35
CA PHE A 64 10.89 -9.54 -12.27
C PHE A 64 10.38 -8.35 -13.09
N THR A 65 10.83 -8.24 -14.34
CA THR A 65 10.45 -7.15 -15.24
C THR A 65 9.20 -7.52 -16.04
N ILE A 66 8.19 -6.64 -16.03
CA ILE A 66 6.95 -6.81 -16.78
C ILE A 66 7.14 -6.38 -18.23
N ALA A 67 6.70 -7.23 -19.13
CA ALA A 67 6.67 -6.98 -20.57
C ALA A 67 5.36 -7.50 -21.17
N THR A 68 4.92 -6.85 -22.24
CA THR A 68 3.77 -7.30 -23.04
C THR A 68 4.06 -8.67 -23.62
N ARG A 69 3.17 -9.63 -23.39
CA ARG A 69 3.31 -11.00 -23.91
C ARG A 69 1.98 -11.57 -24.35
N LYS A 70 2.01 -12.46 -25.34
CA LYS A 70 0.83 -13.26 -25.71
C LYS A 70 0.77 -14.52 -24.86
N THR A 71 -0.34 -14.74 -24.19
CA THR A 71 -0.58 -15.93 -23.36
C THR A 71 -2.04 -16.35 -23.48
N TYR A 72 -2.31 -17.66 -23.47
CA TYR A 72 -3.67 -18.20 -23.52
C TYR A 72 -4.52 -17.67 -24.69
N GLY A 73 -3.90 -17.33 -25.83
CA GLY A 73 -4.59 -16.79 -27.01
C GLY A 73 -4.85 -15.28 -27.00
N HIS A 74 -4.51 -14.58 -25.91
CA HIS A 74 -4.71 -13.15 -25.73
C HIS A 74 -3.39 -12.40 -25.53
N THR A 75 -3.39 -11.10 -25.81
CA THR A 75 -2.27 -10.22 -25.42
C THR A 75 -2.48 -9.80 -23.96
N SER A 76 -1.44 -9.90 -23.14
CA SER A 76 -1.41 -9.36 -21.79
C SER A 76 -0.41 -8.21 -21.77
N ASP A 77 -0.92 -7.00 -21.67
CA ASP A 77 -0.20 -5.74 -21.70
C ASP A 77 -0.01 -5.16 -20.30
N GLY A 78 0.48 -6.02 -19.40
CA GLY A 78 0.63 -5.71 -17.99
C GLY A 78 0.33 -6.94 -17.12
N MET A 79 0.32 -6.69 -15.81
CA MET A 79 0.00 -7.67 -14.78
C MET A 79 -0.78 -6.98 -13.67
N ILE A 80 -1.83 -7.63 -13.17
CA ILE A 80 -2.50 -7.20 -11.94
C ILE A 80 -1.72 -7.81 -10.76
N CYS A 81 -1.38 -7.01 -9.75
CA CYS A 81 -0.46 -7.41 -8.70
C CYS A 81 -1.16 -7.82 -7.39
N SER A 82 -0.62 -8.85 -6.75
CA SER A 82 -0.89 -9.27 -5.37
C SER A 82 -0.04 -8.49 -4.35
N THR A 83 -0.41 -8.56 -3.06
CA THR A 83 0.43 -8.00 -1.98
C THR A 83 1.80 -8.66 -1.91
N SER A 84 1.84 -9.97 -2.18
CA SER A 84 3.06 -10.78 -2.20
C SER A 84 4.02 -10.33 -3.31
N GLU A 85 3.52 -10.09 -4.53
CA GLU A 85 4.33 -9.60 -5.66
C GLU A 85 4.84 -8.18 -5.44
N LEU A 86 4.11 -7.35 -4.70
CA LEU A 86 4.53 -5.99 -4.35
C LEU A 86 5.49 -5.94 -3.16
N GLY A 87 5.69 -7.04 -2.44
CA GLY A 87 6.53 -7.09 -1.25
C GLY A 87 5.89 -6.48 0.02
N LEU A 88 4.57 -6.31 0.04
CA LEU A 88 3.82 -5.73 1.17
C LEU A 88 3.56 -6.70 2.34
N GLY A 89 4.06 -7.94 2.26
CA GLY A 89 3.91 -8.94 3.32
C GLY A 89 2.66 -9.81 3.19
N VAL A 90 2.44 -10.64 4.22
CA VAL A 90 1.58 -11.84 4.17
C VAL A 90 0.11 -11.51 3.93
N GLU A 91 -0.44 -12.19 2.91
CA GLU A 91 -1.86 -12.29 2.54
C GLU A 91 -2.74 -12.34 3.80
N SER A 92 -3.53 -11.28 4.06
CA SER A 92 -4.38 -11.21 5.26
C SER A 92 -5.58 -12.18 5.24
N SER A 93 -5.69 -13.03 4.21
CA SER A 93 -6.87 -13.85 3.98
C SER A 93 -6.60 -15.16 3.24
N GLY A 94 -5.57 -15.92 3.63
CA GLY A 94 -5.47 -17.38 3.38
C GLY A 94 -5.57 -17.90 1.93
N SER A 95 -5.64 -17.03 0.93
CA SER A 95 -5.73 -17.34 -0.48
C SER A 95 -4.86 -16.34 -1.25
N PRO A 96 -3.89 -16.79 -2.07
CA PRO A 96 -3.08 -15.92 -2.90
C PRO A 96 -4.00 -15.13 -3.85
N GLY A 97 -4.11 -13.82 -3.62
CA GLY A 97 -5.07 -12.97 -4.31
C GLY A 97 -4.48 -11.64 -4.77
N ILE A 98 -5.13 -11.03 -5.75
CA ILE A 98 -4.83 -9.67 -6.20
C ILE A 98 -5.12 -8.66 -5.08
N LEU A 99 -4.31 -7.61 -4.99
CA LEU A 99 -4.60 -6.47 -4.13
C LEU A 99 -5.78 -5.67 -4.70
N VAL A 100 -6.95 -5.86 -4.09
CA VAL A 100 -8.15 -5.05 -4.36
C VAL A 100 -8.15 -3.87 -3.39
N LEU A 101 -8.16 -2.66 -3.94
CA LEU A 101 -8.22 -1.42 -3.18
C LEU A 101 -9.67 -1.11 -2.81
N PRO A 102 -9.92 -0.48 -1.64
CA PRO A 102 -11.26 0.01 -1.32
C PRO A 102 -11.81 0.93 -2.43
N PRO A 103 -13.13 0.93 -2.67
CA PRO A 103 -13.74 1.85 -3.62
C PRO A 103 -13.36 3.31 -3.30
N GLU A 104 -13.24 4.14 -4.34
CA GLU A 104 -12.89 5.57 -4.22
C GLU A 104 -11.50 5.87 -3.59
N THR A 105 -10.62 4.88 -3.46
CA THR A 105 -9.25 5.11 -2.94
C THR A 105 -8.44 6.03 -3.85
N ALA A 106 -8.53 5.83 -5.17
CA ALA A 106 -7.83 6.62 -6.18
C ALA A 106 -8.53 6.54 -7.54
N ALA A 107 -8.23 7.50 -8.42
CA ALA A 107 -8.67 7.45 -9.80
C ALA A 107 -7.81 6.46 -10.63
N PRO A 108 -8.37 5.84 -11.68
CA PRO A 108 -7.58 5.08 -12.66
C PRO A 108 -6.42 5.91 -13.21
N GLY A 109 -5.23 5.30 -13.27
CA GLY A 109 -3.99 5.94 -13.71
C GLY A 109 -3.22 6.67 -12.61
N ALA A 110 -3.75 6.75 -11.38
CA ALA A 110 -3.00 7.27 -10.24
C ALA A 110 -1.76 6.40 -9.94
N ASP A 111 -0.70 7.03 -9.43
CA ASP A 111 0.51 6.33 -9.01
C ASP A 111 0.20 5.38 -7.84
N ALA A 112 0.32 4.08 -8.08
CA ALA A 112 0.03 3.09 -7.07
C ALA A 112 1.09 3.06 -5.96
N ILE A 113 2.34 3.48 -6.23
CA ILE A 113 3.41 3.48 -5.22
C ILE A 113 3.00 4.35 -4.03
N ALA A 114 2.58 5.58 -4.31
CA ALA A 114 2.09 6.51 -3.29
C ALA A 114 0.79 6.03 -2.63
N VAL A 115 -0.12 5.43 -3.39
CA VAL A 115 -1.42 4.96 -2.86
C VAL A 115 -1.25 3.81 -1.87
N VAL A 116 -0.35 2.87 -2.15
CA VAL A 116 -0.11 1.70 -1.30
C VAL A 116 1.03 1.92 -0.27
N GLY A 117 1.64 3.11 -0.26
CA GLY A 117 2.68 3.50 0.70
C GLY A 117 4.00 2.77 0.51
N LEU A 118 4.33 2.38 -0.74
CA LEU A 118 5.59 1.69 -1.05
C LEU A 118 6.81 2.63 -1.02
N ASP A 119 6.60 3.93 -0.94
CA ASP A 119 7.60 4.99 -0.80
C ASP A 119 7.78 5.48 0.66
N ASP A 120 7.14 4.84 1.63
CA ASP A 120 7.26 5.21 3.05
C ASP A 120 8.56 4.69 3.69
N ALA A 121 9.03 5.38 4.73
CA ALA A 121 10.24 5.05 5.45
C ALA A 121 9.95 4.17 6.67
N ILE A 122 10.68 3.06 6.78
CA ILE A 122 10.64 2.19 7.96
C ILE A 122 11.77 2.59 8.91
N TYR A 123 11.41 3.10 10.09
CA TYR A 123 12.36 3.41 11.16
C TYR A 123 12.40 2.27 12.18
N ASP A 124 13.53 1.58 12.26
CA ASP A 124 13.82 0.63 13.34
C ASP A 124 14.55 1.35 14.48
N LEU A 125 13.91 1.41 15.64
CA LEU A 125 14.34 2.22 16.78
C LEU A 125 14.64 1.34 17.98
N SER A 126 15.87 1.42 18.50
CA SER A 126 16.25 0.83 19.78
C SER A 126 15.86 1.75 20.93
N ILE A 127 14.68 1.55 21.50
CA ILE A 127 14.16 2.36 22.62
C ILE A 127 14.74 1.88 23.96
N THR A 128 15.37 2.79 24.70
CA THR A 128 15.90 2.52 26.03
C THR A 128 14.78 2.41 27.09
N PRO A 129 14.97 1.66 28.19
CA PRO A 129 13.92 1.40 29.18
C PRO A 129 13.34 2.65 29.87
N ASP A 130 14.12 3.73 29.98
CA ASP A 130 13.70 5.03 30.53
C ASP A 130 12.72 5.79 29.62
N ARG A 131 12.65 5.42 28.32
CA ARG A 131 11.78 6.06 27.31
C ARG A 131 10.60 5.19 26.90
N GLY A 132 9.97 4.52 27.86
CA GLY A 132 8.81 3.64 27.62
C GLY A 132 7.65 4.31 26.87
N TYR A 133 7.51 5.64 26.94
CA TYR A 133 6.51 6.38 26.16
C TYR A 133 6.77 6.33 24.64
N CYS A 134 8.01 6.17 24.18
CA CYS A 134 8.37 6.06 22.76
C CYS A 134 8.05 4.69 22.15
N LEU A 135 7.55 3.71 22.92
CA LEU A 135 7.06 2.42 22.41
C LEU A 135 5.67 2.53 21.72
N SER A 136 5.27 3.74 21.35
CA SER A 136 4.02 4.01 20.64
C SER A 136 4.23 5.18 19.66
N VAL A 137 3.54 5.15 18.52
CA VAL A 137 3.58 6.25 17.54
C VAL A 137 3.22 7.57 18.20
N ARG A 138 2.19 7.58 19.08
CA ARG A 138 1.74 8.79 19.79
C ARG A 138 2.80 9.37 20.72
N GLY A 139 3.53 8.53 21.46
CA GLY A 139 4.56 9.01 22.38
C GLY A 139 5.85 9.39 21.67
N LEU A 140 6.25 8.64 20.64
CA LEU A 140 7.37 8.99 19.76
C LEU A 140 7.14 10.32 19.04
N ALA A 141 5.95 10.51 18.44
CA ALA A 141 5.60 11.78 17.78
C ALA A 141 5.58 12.97 18.75
N ARG A 142 5.21 12.74 20.02
CA ARG A 142 5.25 13.78 21.05
C ARG A 142 6.69 14.14 21.44
N ASP A 143 7.57 13.14 21.60
CA ASP A 143 8.98 13.36 21.90
C ASP A 143 9.67 14.14 20.77
N LEU A 144 9.42 13.76 19.52
CA LEU A 144 9.90 14.46 18.34
C LEU A 144 9.38 15.90 18.25
N ALA A 145 8.09 16.12 18.52
CA ALA A 145 7.51 17.47 18.55
C ALA A 145 8.20 18.37 19.59
N CYS A 146 8.50 17.84 20.78
CA CYS A 146 9.27 18.57 21.79
C CYS A 146 10.70 18.85 21.35
N ALA A 147 11.38 17.87 20.74
CA ALA A 147 12.78 17.99 20.33
C ALA A 147 13.00 19.00 19.18
N TYR A 148 12.02 19.09 18.26
CA TYR A 148 12.08 19.97 17.09
C TYR A 148 11.26 21.27 17.24
N ASP A 149 10.73 21.56 18.42
CA ASP A 149 9.87 22.72 18.70
C ASP A 149 8.67 22.82 17.72
N LEU A 150 8.01 21.68 17.47
CA LEU A 150 6.85 21.57 16.59
C LEU A 150 5.55 21.44 17.39
N ASN A 151 4.44 21.83 16.76
CA ASN A 151 3.11 21.59 17.33
C ASN A 151 2.78 20.10 17.27
N PHE A 152 2.58 19.47 18.42
CA PHE A 152 2.09 18.09 18.49
C PHE A 152 0.58 18.02 18.19
N VAL A 153 0.21 17.32 17.12
CA VAL A 153 -1.18 16.97 16.80
C VAL A 153 -1.44 15.56 17.30
N ASP A 154 -2.37 15.42 18.24
CA ASP A 154 -2.74 14.09 18.76
C ASP A 154 -3.62 13.37 17.73
N PRO A 155 -3.25 12.15 17.26
CA PRO A 155 -4.05 11.42 16.28
C PRO A 155 -5.40 10.93 16.83
N LEU A 156 -5.62 10.99 18.15
CA LEU A 156 -6.89 10.58 18.74
C LEU A 156 -7.88 11.76 18.78
N PRO A 157 -9.10 11.61 18.22
CA PRO A 157 -10.10 12.68 18.17
C PRO A 157 -10.73 13.01 19.52
N TYR A 158 -10.44 12.21 20.56
CA TYR A 158 -10.94 12.42 21.91
C TYR A 158 -9.79 12.76 22.85
N SER A 159 -9.95 13.82 23.64
CA SER A 159 -9.09 14.04 24.81
C SER A 159 -9.35 12.92 25.81
N LEU A 160 -8.57 11.85 25.76
CA LEU A 160 -8.60 10.82 26.78
C LEU A 160 -8.13 11.48 28.09
N PHE A 161 -9.11 11.71 28.97
CA PHE A 161 -8.99 12.29 30.30
C PHE A 161 -8.50 13.76 30.37
N ARG A 162 -9.44 14.69 30.54
CA ARG A 162 -9.25 15.80 31.47
C ARG A 162 -9.12 15.21 32.88
N ARG A 163 -7.94 14.71 33.23
CA ARG A 163 -7.67 14.28 34.60
C ARG A 163 -7.63 15.57 35.45
N GLN A 164 -8.61 15.78 36.32
CA GLN A 164 -8.54 16.83 37.33
C GLN A 164 -7.38 16.49 38.28
N GLY A 165 -6.28 17.22 38.17
CA GLY A 165 -5.09 17.01 38.99
C GLY A 165 -3.91 17.86 38.53
N ARG A 166 -3.05 18.23 39.47
CA ARG A 166 -1.84 19.04 39.23
C ARG A 166 -0.92 18.32 38.24
N ARG A 167 -0.61 18.98 37.12
CA ARG A 167 0.54 18.64 36.28
C ARG A 167 1.81 19.03 37.05
N TYR A 168 2.75 18.10 37.20
CA TYR A 168 4.12 18.48 37.51
C TYR A 168 4.83 18.69 36.16
N PRO A 169 5.29 19.91 35.84
CA PRO A 169 6.22 20.07 34.74
C PRO A 169 7.54 19.44 35.19
N TYR A 170 7.96 18.36 34.52
CA TYR A 170 9.35 17.92 34.62
C TYR A 170 10.17 18.86 33.75
N ILE A 171 10.67 19.93 34.37
CA ILE A 171 11.73 20.76 33.81
C ILE A 171 13.01 20.07 34.26
N SER A 172 13.73 19.42 33.34
CA SER A 172 15.10 19.01 33.60
C SER A 172 15.95 20.26 33.75
N THR A 173 16.28 20.65 34.97
CA THR A 173 17.38 21.59 35.21
C THR A 173 18.68 20.87 34.84
N PRO A 174 19.54 21.43 33.96
CA PRO A 174 20.86 20.87 33.74
C PRO A 174 21.63 20.90 35.06
N GLU A 175 22.31 19.80 35.40
CA GLU A 175 23.15 19.74 36.60
C GLU A 175 24.30 20.75 36.49
N PRO A 176 24.66 21.46 37.58
CA PRO A 176 25.79 22.38 37.57
C PRO A 176 27.12 21.61 37.53
N GLU A 177 28.06 22.13 36.71
CA GLU A 177 29.46 21.69 36.64
C GLU A 177 30.21 21.76 37.97
#